data_AF-A0A822FKC5-F1
#
_entry.id   AF-A0A822FKC5-F1
#
_cell.length_a   1.000
_cell.length_b   1.000
_cell.length_c   1.000
_cell.angle_alpha   90.00
_cell.angle_beta   90.00
_cell.angle_gamma   90.00
#
_symmetry.space_group_name_H-M   'P 1'
#
loop_
_entity.id
_entity.type
_entity.pdbx_description
1 polymer ?
#
loop_
_entity_poly.entity_id
_entity_poly.type
_entity_poly.pdbx_seq_one_letter_code
_entity_poly.pdbx_strand_id
1 'polypeptide(L)'
;MTEIDLIQTIQHSLVAGSIAGCAVDLTLYPIDTIKTRLQEKKFINRRILFSSLYSGVGSVLIGSGPSSALFFLAYNITKQTLPISSQWKTHMIAATFGEINACLLRVPVEVIKQRAQVNR
;
A
#
# COMPACT_ATOMS: atom_id res chain seq x y z
N MET A 1 -7.85 -29.68 -9.86
CA MET A 1 -8.81 -28.60 -9.56
C MET A 1 -8.26 -27.80 -8.38
N THR A 2 -7.09 -27.17 -8.59
CA THR A 2 -6.25 -26.63 -7.50
C THR A 2 -5.36 -25.46 -7.96
N GLU A 3 -4.90 -25.42 -9.22
CA GLU A 3 -4.10 -24.27 -9.71
C GLU A 3 -4.94 -23.11 -10.25
N ILE A 4 -6.00 -23.38 -11.00
CA ILE A 4 -6.85 -22.32 -11.59
C ILE A 4 -7.63 -21.57 -10.49
N ASP A 5 -8.17 -22.28 -9.50
CA ASP A 5 -8.87 -21.68 -8.37
C ASP A 5 -7.94 -20.86 -7.47
N LEU A 6 -6.68 -21.28 -7.35
CA LEU A 6 -5.65 -20.54 -6.64
C LEU A 6 -5.34 -19.22 -7.34
N ILE A 7 -5.13 -19.25 -8.66
CA ILE A 7 -4.86 -18.03 -9.46
C ILE A 7 -6.04 -17.07 -9.37
N GLN A 8 -7.27 -17.56 -9.48
CA GLN A 8 -8.48 -16.75 -9.29
C GLN A 8 -8.55 -16.13 -7.88
N THR A 9 -8.29 -16.91 -6.84
CA THR A 9 -8.30 -16.43 -5.45
C THR A 9 -7.23 -15.37 -5.20
N ILE A 10 -6.03 -15.55 -5.79
CA ILE A 10 -4.93 -14.58 -5.75
C ILE A 10 -5.34 -13.30 -6.46
N GLN A 11 -5.88 -13.38 -7.67
CA GLN A 11 -6.31 -12.22 -8.46
C GLN A 11 -7.42 -11.42 -7.75
N HIS A 12 -8.42 -12.10 -7.17
CA HIS A 12 -9.51 -11.44 -6.46
C HIS A 12 -9.00 -10.73 -5.19
N SER A 13 -8.13 -11.38 -4.42
CA SER A 13 -7.54 -10.78 -3.21
C SER A 13 -6.64 -9.60 -3.54
N LEU A 14 -5.86 -9.70 -4.63
CA LEU A 14 -5.01 -8.63 -5.15
C LEU A 14 -5.81 -7.40 -5.58
N VAL A 15 -6.85 -7.60 -6.40
CA VAL A 15 -7.68 -6.51 -6.91
C VAL A 15 -8.46 -5.87 -5.77
N ALA A 16 -9.11 -6.66 -4.91
CA ALA A 16 -9.84 -6.15 -3.76
C ALA A 16 -8.92 -5.40 -2.77
N GLY A 17 -7.74 -5.95 -2.48
CA GLY A 17 -6.75 -5.31 -1.61
C GLY A 17 -6.16 -4.04 -2.20
N SER A 18 -5.94 -3.99 -3.52
CA SER A 18 -5.46 -2.79 -4.20
C SER A 18 -6.52 -1.67 -4.19
N ILE A 19 -7.79 -2.00 -4.46
CA ILE A 19 -8.89 -1.02 -4.42
C ILE A 19 -9.10 -0.50 -2.99
N ALA A 20 -9.08 -1.40 -2.00
CA ALA A 20 -9.17 -1.02 -0.59
C ALA A 20 -7.99 -0.13 -0.17
N GLY A 21 -6.76 -0.48 -0.56
CA GLY A 21 -5.56 0.32 -0.34
C GLY A 21 -5.67 1.71 -0.97
N CYS A 22 -6.07 1.79 -2.25
CA CYS A 22 -6.30 3.05 -2.94
C CYS A 22 -7.38 3.92 -2.27
N ALA A 23 -8.45 3.32 -1.77
CA ALA A 23 -9.53 4.04 -1.08
C ALA A 23 -9.07 4.59 0.28
N VAL A 24 -8.30 3.80 1.04
CA VAL A 24 -7.68 4.23 2.30
C VAL A 24 -6.70 5.37 2.03
N ASP A 25 -5.82 5.19 1.04
CA ASP A 25 -4.84 6.17 0.60
C ASP A 25 -5.52 7.50 0.19
N LEU A 26 -6.57 7.46 -0.64
CA LEU A 26 -7.35 8.64 -1.05
C LEU A 26 -7.98 9.38 0.13
N THR A 27 -8.48 8.64 1.12
CA THR A 27 -9.15 9.21 2.29
C THR A 27 -8.15 9.81 3.28
N LEU A 28 -6.98 9.19 3.43
CA LEU A 28 -5.94 9.63 4.38
C LEU A 28 -4.98 10.67 3.80
N TYR A 29 -4.80 10.71 2.48
CA TYR A 29 -3.95 11.69 1.78
C TYR A 29 -4.16 13.15 2.23
N PRO A 30 -5.39 13.66 2.43
CA PRO A 30 -5.57 15.03 2.92
C PRO A 30 -5.08 15.25 4.35
N ILE A 31 -5.21 14.25 5.21
CA ILE A 31 -4.74 14.31 6.59
C ILE A 31 -3.22 14.33 6.62
N ASP A 32 -2.56 13.52 5.79
CA ASP A 32 -1.10 13.48 5.70
C ASP A 32 -0.52 14.76 5.09
N THR A 33 -1.23 15.35 4.12
CA THR A 33 -0.85 16.65 3.54
C THR A 33 -0.97 17.79 4.56
N ILE A 34 -1.98 17.76 5.42
CA ILE A 34 -2.14 18.76 6.50
C ILE A 34 -1.04 18.59 7.56
N LYS A 35 -0.76 17.35 7.99
CA LYS A 35 0.31 17.05 8.97
C LYS A 35 1.67 17.54 8.50
N THR A 36 2.04 17.26 7.25
CA THR A 36 3.34 17.66 6.68
C THR A 36 3.47 19.18 6.55
N ARG A 37 2.43 19.89 6.10
CA ARG A 37 2.45 21.37 6.01
C ARG A 37 2.52 22.05 7.37
N LEU A 38 1.88 21.46 8.40
CA LEU A 38 1.99 21.92 9.79
C LEU A 38 3.41 21.72 10.34
N GLN A 39 4.06 20.60 10.05
CA GLN A 39 5.45 20.33 10.46
C GLN A 39 6.44 21.29 9.80
N GLU A 40 6.18 21.75 8.57
CA GLU A 40 7.04 22.73 7.87
C GLU A 40 6.72 24.21 8.19
N LYS A 41 5.77 24.50 9.09
CA LYS A 41 5.34 25.89 9.44
C LYS A 41 4.94 26.77 8.23
N LYS A 42 4.55 26.19 7.09
CA LYS A 42 4.12 26.93 5.89
C LYS A 42 2.69 27.47 6.09
N PHE A 43 2.46 28.74 5.79
CA PHE A 43 1.14 29.40 5.96
C PHE A 43 0.09 28.75 5.05
N ILE A 44 -0.98 28.21 5.63
CA ILE A 44 -2.00 27.44 4.91
C ILE A 44 -3.06 28.40 4.35
N ASN A 45 -3.01 28.67 3.04
CA ASN A 45 -4.11 29.34 2.36
C ASN A 45 -5.21 28.32 1.99
N ARG A 46 -6.39 28.41 2.63
CA ARG A 46 -7.49 27.42 2.47
C ARG A 46 -7.93 27.20 1.02
N ARG A 47 -7.89 28.23 0.16
CA ARG A 47 -8.25 28.10 -1.27
C ARG A 47 -7.25 27.27 -2.07
N ILE A 48 -5.95 27.37 -1.76
CA ILE A 48 -4.88 26.63 -2.44
C ILE A 48 -4.83 25.18 -1.91
N LEU A 49 -5.19 24.98 -0.63
CA LEU A 49 -5.25 23.67 0.01
C LEU A 49 -6.17 22.70 -0.75
N PHE A 50 -7.43 23.08 -1.01
CA PHE A 50 -8.39 22.19 -1.70
C PHE A 50 -7.98 21.82 -3.13
N SER A 51 -7.30 22.72 -3.85
CA SER A 51 -6.81 22.43 -5.21
C SER A 51 -5.50 21.63 -5.22
N SER A 52 -4.65 21.76 -4.20
CA SER A 52 -3.37 21.03 -4.09
C SER A 52 -3.51 19.67 -3.41
N LEU A 53 -4.60 19.42 -2.70
CA LEU A 53 -4.87 18.18 -1.95
C LEU A 53 -5.01 16.94 -2.83
N TYR A 54 -5.37 17.06 -4.11
CA TYR A 54 -5.40 15.93 -5.05
C TYR A 54 -4.17 15.86 -5.96
N SER A 55 -3.29 16.87 -5.90
CA SER A 55 -2.10 16.96 -6.73
C SER A 55 -0.99 16.07 -6.18
N GLY A 56 -1.04 14.78 -6.51
CA GLY A 56 -0.07 13.77 -6.09
C GLY A 56 -0.69 12.41 -5.79
N VAL A 57 -2.03 12.32 -5.79
CA VAL A 57 -2.80 11.07 -5.67
C VAL A 57 -2.36 10.04 -6.72
N GLY A 58 -2.01 10.46 -7.94
CA GLY A 58 -1.48 9.57 -8.98
C GLY A 58 -0.20 8.83 -8.56
N SER A 59 0.72 9.49 -7.84
CA SER A 59 1.94 8.86 -7.31
C SER A 59 1.62 7.87 -6.18
N VAL A 60 0.55 8.14 -5.42
CA VAL A 60 0.05 7.24 -4.38
C VAL A 60 -0.55 5.96 -4.94
N LEU A 61 -1.40 6.09 -5.94
CA LEU A 61 -2.06 4.98 -6.63
C LEU A 61 -1.05 4.09 -7.38
N ILE A 62 -0.07 4.69 -8.07
CA ILE A 62 0.98 3.94 -8.79
C ILE A 62 1.85 3.14 -7.81
N GLY A 63 2.07 3.65 -6.60
CA GLY A 63 2.83 2.97 -5.56
C GLY A 63 2.08 1.85 -4.83
N SER A 64 0.76 1.97 -4.71
CA SER A 64 -0.09 1.04 -3.94
C SER A 64 -0.21 -0.31 -4.64
N GLY A 65 -0.46 -0.32 -5.96
CA GLY A 65 -0.58 -1.55 -6.77
C GLY A 65 0.58 -2.55 -6.64
N PRO A 66 1.84 -2.16 -6.91
CA PRO A 66 2.98 -3.08 -6.83
C PRO A 66 3.31 -3.53 -5.39
N SER A 67 3.06 -2.68 -4.38
CA SER A 67 3.23 -3.04 -2.98
C SER A 67 2.22 -4.12 -2.55
N SER A 68 0.95 -3.96 -2.92
CA SER A 68 -0.09 -4.98 -2.68
C SER A 68 0.21 -6.27 -3.44
N ALA A 69 0.73 -6.18 -4.67
CA ALA A 69 1.12 -7.34 -5.46
C ALA A 69 2.17 -8.22 -4.77
N LEU A 70 3.24 -7.61 -4.24
CA LEU A 70 4.26 -8.37 -3.52
C LEU A 70 3.77 -8.95 -2.20
N PHE A 71 2.96 -8.21 -1.44
CA PHE A 71 2.41 -8.71 -0.18
C PHE A 71 1.63 -10.01 -0.38
N PHE A 72 0.66 -10.00 -1.31
CA PHE A 72 -0.19 -11.17 -1.56
C PHE A 72 0.58 -12.32 -2.23
N LEU A 73 1.56 -12.02 -3.08
CA LEU A 73 2.41 -13.05 -3.69
C LEU A 73 3.24 -13.79 -2.63
N ALA A 74 3.93 -13.04 -1.76
CA ALA A 74 4.70 -13.61 -0.67
C ALA A 74 3.81 -14.35 0.35
N TYR A 75 2.64 -13.79 0.70
CA TYR A 75 1.68 -14.42 1.61
C TYR A 75 1.21 -15.81 1.10
N ASN A 76 0.92 -15.92 -0.19
CA ASN A 76 0.45 -17.17 -0.78
C ASN A 76 1.58 -18.20 -0.95
N ILE A 77 2.80 -17.76 -1.30
CA ILE A 77 3.97 -18.63 -1.32
C ILE A 77 4.22 -19.22 0.07
N THR A 78 4.21 -18.38 1.12
CA THR A 78 4.46 -18.85 2.49
C THR A 78 3.35 -19.79 2.99
N LYS A 79 2.09 -19.59 2.59
CA LYS A 79 1.01 -20.54 2.90
C LYS A 79 1.18 -21.90 2.24
N GLN A 80 1.72 -21.97 1.02
CA GLN A 80 1.93 -23.24 0.32
C GLN A 80 3.15 -24.01 0.84
N THR A 81 4.21 -23.30 1.25
CA THR A 81 5.45 -23.94 1.72
C THR A 81 5.37 -24.40 3.18
N LEU A 82 4.47 -23.81 3.98
CA LEU A 82 4.30 -24.13 5.41
C LEU A 82 2.87 -24.66 5.70
N PRO A 83 2.56 -25.93 5.40
CA PRO A 83 1.32 -26.57 5.85
C PRO A 83 1.42 -26.91 7.34
N ILE A 84 1.46 -25.89 8.21
CA ILE A 84 1.44 -26.06 9.66
C ILE A 84 -0.01 -26.32 10.09
N SER A 85 -0.24 -27.38 10.88
CA SER A 85 -1.57 -27.78 11.36
C SER A 85 -2.28 -26.71 12.21
N SER A 86 -1.56 -25.71 12.71
CA SER A 86 -2.08 -24.63 13.55
C SER A 86 -2.27 -23.35 12.75
N GLN A 87 -3.54 -23.02 12.49
CA GLN A 87 -3.96 -21.94 11.60
C GLN A 87 -3.37 -20.55 11.96
N TRP A 88 -3.27 -20.22 13.26
CA TRP A 88 -2.75 -18.91 13.69
C TRP A 88 -1.25 -18.73 13.42
N LYS A 89 -0.44 -19.78 13.58
CA LYS A 89 1.01 -19.73 13.30
C LYS A 89 1.27 -19.48 11.82
N THR A 90 0.52 -20.17 10.96
CA THR A 90 0.61 -20.02 9.49
C THR A 90 0.26 -18.59 9.07
N HIS A 91 -0.79 -18.00 9.65
CA HIS A 91 -1.16 -16.62 9.34
C HIS A 91 -0.10 -15.60 9.81
N MET A 92 0.47 -15.75 11.00
CA MET A 92 1.50 -14.83 11.49
C MET A 92 2.77 -14.89 10.65
N ILE A 93 3.27 -16.09 10.32
CA ILE A 93 4.52 -16.25 9.56
C ILE A 93 4.33 -15.76 8.12
N ALA A 94 3.19 -16.10 7.49
CA ALA A 94 2.87 -15.62 6.15
C ALA A 94 2.68 -14.09 6.09
N ALA A 95 2.08 -13.49 7.12
CA ALA A 95 1.94 -12.04 7.21
C ALA A 95 3.30 -11.35 7.33
N THR A 96 4.20 -11.83 8.19
CA THR A 96 5.54 -11.24 8.36
C THR A 96 6.37 -11.33 7.08
N PHE A 97 6.37 -12.48 6.41
CA PHE A 97 7.06 -12.63 5.12
C PHE A 97 6.43 -11.74 4.03
N GLY A 98 5.10 -11.64 4.01
CA GLY A 98 4.37 -10.71 3.14
C GLY A 98 4.80 -9.25 3.34
N GLU A 99 4.85 -8.80 4.60
CA GLU A 99 5.18 -7.43 4.98
C GLU A 99 6.63 -7.08 4.65
N ILE A 100 7.59 -7.98 4.86
CA ILE A 100 9.00 -7.79 4.50
C ILE A 100 9.14 -7.54 2.99
N ASN A 101 8.47 -8.37 2.18
CA ASN A 101 8.50 -8.23 0.72
C ASN A 101 7.79 -6.96 0.26
N ALA A 102 6.66 -6.61 0.87
CA ALA A 102 5.95 -5.36 0.58
C ALA A 102 6.82 -4.13 0.92
N CYS A 103 7.54 -4.17 2.04
CA CYS A 103 8.40 -3.07 2.46
C CYS A 103 9.56 -2.78 1.50
N LEU A 104 10.07 -3.79 0.77
CA LEU A 104 11.12 -3.59 -0.23
C LEU A 104 10.70 -2.66 -1.38
N LEU A 105 9.42 -2.68 -1.78
CA LEU A 105 8.90 -1.75 -2.78
C LEU A 105 8.27 -0.51 -2.16
N ARG A 106 7.64 -0.65 -0.99
CA ARG A 106 6.98 0.48 -0.32
C ARG A 106 7.96 1.59 0.04
N VAL A 107 9.14 1.24 0.58
CA VAL A 107 10.15 2.22 1.00
C VAL A 107 10.65 3.10 -0.15
N PRO A 108 11.13 2.58 -1.30
CA PRO A 108 11.56 3.44 -2.41
C PRO A 108 10.42 4.26 -3.01
N VAL A 109 9.22 3.70 -3.10
CA VAL A 109 8.00 4.40 -3.54
C VAL A 109 7.69 5.59 -2.61
N GLU A 110 7.82 5.39 -1.30
CA GLU A 110 7.56 6.41 -0.30
C GLU A 110 8.61 7.54 -0.36
N VAL A 111 9.88 7.20 -0.62
CA VAL A 111 10.94 8.19 -0.87
C VAL A 111 10.63 9.03 -2.13
N ILE A 112 10.12 8.42 -3.20
CA ILE A 112 9.72 9.15 -4.43
C ILE A 112 8.53 10.08 -4.14
N LYS A 113 7.52 9.62 -3.40
CA LYS A 113 6.37 10.44 -2.99
C LYS A 113 6.82 11.65 -2.17
N GLN A 114 7.67 11.45 -1.17
CA GLN A 114 8.19 12.52 -0.33
C GLN A 114 8.98 13.55 -1.15
N ARG A 115 9.87 13.10 -2.05
CA ARG A 115 10.61 14.01 -2.94
C ARG A 115 9.68 14.81 -3.86
N ALA A 116 8.65 14.19 -4.42
CA ALA A 116 7.67 14.87 -5.27
C ALA A 116 6.83 15.91 -4.50
N GLN A 117 6.55 15.67 -3.21
CA GLN A 117 5.79 16.60 -2.35
C GLN A 117 6.64 17.75 -1.81
N VAL A 118 7.93 17.53 -1.56
CA VAL A 118 8.87 18.57 -1.07
C VAL A 118 9.33 19.50 -2.19
N ASN A 119 9.49 18.99 -3.42
CA ASN A 119 9.98 19.79 -4.55
C ASN A 119 8.89 20.67 -5.22
N ARG A 120 7.87 21.09 -4.45
CA ARG A 120 6.79 21.98 -4.89
C ARG A 120 6.46 23.08 -3.88
#